data_AF-A0A1G9JH89-F1
#
_entry.id   AF-A0A1G9JH89-F1
#
_cell.length_a   1.000
_cell.length_b   1.000
_cell.length_c   1.000
_cell.angle_alpha   90.00
_cell.angle_beta   90.00
_cell.angle_gamma   90.00
#
_symmetry.space_group_name_H-M   'P 1'
#
loop_
_entity.id
_entity.type
_entity.pdbx_description
1 polymer ?
#
loop_
_entity_poly.entity_id
_entity_poly.type
_entity_poly.pdbx_seq_one_letter_code
_entity_poly.pdbx_strand_id
1 'polypeptide(L)'
;MTTPAKLSLHDHALIHALHVLALAPWDMAEGEQQMVRSILRDVLDGADRRNPLLAPLADQADRILRTRGPIVSLQHECRAACHQFNRLRLAAAWANINGEGR
;
A
#
# COMPACT_ATOMS: atom_id res chain seq x y z
N MET A 1 -8.96 -8.10 22.87
CA MET A 1 -8.94 -7.19 21.71
C MET A 1 -7.55 -6.59 21.58
N THR A 2 -6.80 -6.96 20.54
CA THR A 2 -5.50 -6.34 20.25
C THR A 2 -5.73 -4.96 19.67
N THR A 3 -5.20 -3.94 20.34
CA THR A 3 -5.16 -2.57 19.80
C THR A 3 -4.54 -2.63 18.40
N PRO A 4 -5.15 -2.01 17.37
CA PRO A 4 -4.54 -1.99 16.05
C PRO A 4 -3.14 -1.37 16.19
N ALA A 5 -2.11 -2.14 15.82
CA ALA A 5 -0.73 -1.69 15.92
C ALA A 5 -0.59 -0.35 15.20
N LYS A 6 0.01 0.62 15.88
CA LYS A 6 0.25 1.95 15.31
C LYS A 6 1.16 1.79 14.10
N LEU A 7 0.74 2.30 12.94
CA LEU A 7 1.54 2.27 11.73
C LEU A 7 2.82 3.09 11.93
N SER A 8 3.94 2.56 11.43
CA SER A 8 5.21 3.27 11.37
C SER A 8 5.24 4.29 10.24
N LEU A 9 6.26 5.15 10.22
CA LEU A 9 6.49 6.07 9.10
C LEU A 9 6.66 5.31 7.76
N HIS A 10 7.34 4.16 7.81
CA HIS A 10 7.58 3.30 6.65
C HIS A 10 6.26 2.74 6.11
N ASP A 11 5.37 2.28 6.99
CA ASP A 11 4.06 1.77 6.61
C ASP A 11 3.20 2.87 5.96
N HIS A 12 3.20 4.07 6.55
CA HIS A 12 2.50 5.22 6.00
C HIS A 12 3.02 5.59 4.61
N ALA A 13 4.34 5.68 4.45
CA ALA A 13 4.96 6.01 3.18
C ALA A 13 4.65 4.95 2.10
N LEU A 14 4.72 3.66 2.45
CA LEU A 14 4.33 2.55 1.56
C LEU A 14 2.88 2.68 1.08
N ILE A 15 1.94 2.89 2.01
CA ILE A 15 0.51 3.05 1.70
C ILE A 15 0.31 4.22 0.74
N HIS A 16 0.90 5.38 1.02
CA HIS A 16 0.71 6.58 0.21
C HIS A 16 1.35 6.45 -1.17
N ALA A 17 2.57 5.89 -1.25
CA ALA A 17 3.25 5.64 -2.52
C ALA A 17 2.41 4.75 -3.46
N LEU A 18 1.80 3.68 -2.93
CA LEU A 18 0.95 2.81 -3.74
C LEU A 18 -0.39 3.46 -4.13
N HIS A 19 -0.97 4.29 -3.27
CA HIS A 19 -2.17 5.05 -3.62
C HIS A 19 -1.91 6.06 -4.73
N VAL A 20 -0.75 6.72 -4.71
CA VAL A 20 -0.31 7.60 -5.80
C VAL A 20 -0.31 6.81 -7.12
N LEU A 21 0.28 5.61 -7.15
CA LEU A 21 0.29 4.78 -8.38
C LEU A 21 -1.09 4.24 -8.78
N ALA A 22 -1.96 3.93 -7.81
CA ALA A 22 -3.31 3.43 -8.07
C ALA A 22 -4.26 4.50 -8.67
N LEU A 23 -4.00 5.77 -8.34
CA LEU A 23 -4.81 6.94 -8.72
C LEU A 23 -4.15 7.80 -9.80
N ALA A 24 -2.85 7.60 -10.05
CA ALA A 24 -2.09 8.34 -11.04
C ALA A 24 -2.82 8.37 -12.39
N PRO A 25 -2.98 9.55 -13.02
CA PRO A 25 -3.34 9.59 -14.41
C PRO A 25 -2.20 8.93 -15.22
N TRP A 26 -2.57 8.25 -16.30
CA TRP A 26 -1.67 7.39 -17.09
C TRP A 26 -0.55 8.15 -17.80
N ASP A 27 -0.57 9.48 -17.74
CA ASP A 27 0.43 10.43 -18.23
C ASP A 27 1.32 11.00 -17.11
N MET A 28 1.29 10.42 -15.90
CA MET A 28 2.17 10.79 -14.80
C MET A 28 3.60 10.96 -15.30
N ALA A 29 4.15 12.15 -15.09
CA ALA A 29 5.49 12.51 -15.54
C ALA A 29 6.52 11.48 -15.05
N GLU A 30 7.49 11.16 -15.90
CA GLU A 30 8.51 10.14 -15.60
C GLU A 30 9.21 10.39 -14.26
N GLY A 31 9.46 11.67 -13.92
CA GLY A 31 10.04 12.07 -12.63
C GLY A 31 9.20 11.68 -11.41
N GLU A 32 7.87 11.74 -11.49
CA GLU A 32 6.99 11.32 -10.40
C GLU A 32 7.02 9.80 -10.21
N GLN A 33 7.05 9.04 -11.31
CA GLN A 33 7.19 7.59 -11.25
C GLN A 33 8.53 7.16 -10.64
N GLN A 34 9.61 7.87 -10.98
CA GLN A 34 10.94 7.65 -10.41
C GLN A 34 10.97 8.01 -8.91
N MET A 35 10.35 9.13 -8.52
CA MET A 35 10.21 9.52 -7.12
C MET A 35 9.50 8.43 -6.31
N VAL A 36 8.35 7.95 -6.78
CA VAL A 36 7.60 6.90 -6.07
C VAL A 36 8.41 5.61 -5.98
N ARG A 37 9.10 5.20 -7.05
CA ARG A 37 10.01 4.05 -7.02
C ARG A 37 11.15 4.23 -6.00
N SER A 38 11.71 5.42 -5.88
CA SER A 38 12.74 5.71 -4.87
C SER A 38 12.19 5.56 -3.46
N ILE A 39 11.03 6.17 -3.19
CA ILE A 39 10.36 6.05 -1.89
C ILE A 39 10.08 4.58 -1.56
N LEU A 40 9.50 3.82 -2.49
CA LEU A 40 9.23 2.39 -2.28
C LEU A 40 10.50 1.62 -1.94
N ARG A 41 11.63 1.89 -2.61
CA ARG A 41 12.91 1.23 -2.33
C ARG A 41 13.39 1.53 -0.90
N ASP A 42 13.27 2.77 -0.47
CA ASP A 42 13.79 3.20 0.84
C ASP A 42 12.91 2.72 1.99
N VAL A 43 11.60 2.58 1.78
CA VAL A 43 10.66 2.29 2.87
C VAL A 43 10.28 0.82 3.03
N LEU A 44 10.46 0.01 1.99
CA LEU A 44 9.94 -1.36 1.94
C LEU A 44 10.55 -2.29 3.00
N ASP A 45 11.83 -2.13 3.32
CA ASP A 45 12.50 -2.95 4.34
C ASP A 45 12.01 -2.63 5.77
N GLY A 46 11.52 -1.41 5.99
CA GLY A 46 10.95 -0.99 7.27
C GLY A 46 9.46 -1.26 7.42
N ALA A 47 8.77 -1.71 6.36
CA ALA A 47 7.34 -1.99 6.41
C ALA A 47 7.03 -3.30 7.16
N ASP A 48 5.99 -3.30 8.00
CA ASP A 48 5.62 -4.48 8.79
C ASP A 48 4.89 -5.55 7.96
N ARG A 49 5.66 -6.41 7.30
CA ARG A 49 5.16 -7.54 6.50
C ARG A 49 4.39 -8.58 7.32
N ARG A 50 4.51 -8.58 8.65
CA ARG A 50 3.76 -9.50 9.51
C ARG A 50 2.33 -9.01 9.75
N ASN A 51 2.07 -7.72 9.49
CA ASN A 51 0.73 -7.17 9.53
C ASN A 51 -0.04 -7.65 8.28
N PRO A 52 -1.12 -8.45 8.42
CA PRO A 52 -1.87 -8.98 7.29
C PRO A 52 -2.50 -7.90 6.40
N LEU A 53 -2.69 -6.68 6.93
CA LEU A 53 -3.19 -5.54 6.17
C LEU A 53 -2.11 -4.99 5.22
N LEU A 54 -0.85 -5.02 5.62
CA LEU A 54 0.27 -4.40 4.89
C LEU A 54 0.99 -5.39 3.98
N ALA A 55 0.95 -6.70 4.28
CA ALA A 55 1.62 -7.71 3.47
C ALA A 55 1.28 -7.61 1.97
N PRO A 56 0.01 -7.47 1.53
CA PRO A 56 -0.31 -7.33 0.11
C PRO A 56 0.25 -6.05 -0.53
N LEU A 57 0.37 -4.97 0.24
CA LEU A 57 0.96 -3.72 -0.21
C LEU A 57 2.49 -3.88 -0.37
N ALA A 58 3.14 -4.51 0.59
CA ALA A 58 4.58 -4.80 0.53
C ALA A 58 4.91 -5.70 -0.66
N ASP A 59 4.13 -6.76 -0.90
CA ASP A 59 4.30 -7.66 -2.05
C ASP A 59 4.14 -6.90 -3.38
N GLN A 60 3.18 -5.99 -3.46
CA GLN A 60 2.97 -5.17 -4.65
C GLN A 60 4.12 -4.18 -4.87
N ALA A 61 4.66 -3.58 -3.82
CA ALA A 61 5.86 -2.74 -3.88
C ALA A 61 7.08 -3.53 -4.37
N ASP A 62 7.29 -4.75 -3.86
CA ASP A 62 8.33 -5.67 -4.34
C ASP A 62 8.21 -5.94 -5.85
N ARG A 63 6.99 -6.16 -6.35
CA ARG A 63 6.72 -6.36 -7.79
C ARG A 63 7.04 -5.10 -8.61
N ILE A 64 6.63 -3.92 -8.13
CA ILE A 64 6.92 -2.64 -8.81
C ILE A 64 8.42 -2.42 -8.95
N LEU A 65 9.19 -2.70 -7.89
CA LEU A 65 10.65 -2.53 -7.88
C LEU A 65 11.38 -3.54 -8.78
N ARG A 66 10.78 -4.71 -9.02
CA ARG A 66 11.33 -5.74 -9.93
C ARG A 66 10.95 -5.51 -11.40
N THR A 67 9.89 -4.74 -11.67
CA THR A 67 9.43 -4.46 -13.03
C THR A 67 10.39 -3.54 -13.76
N ARG A 68 10.97 -4.06 -14.85
CA ARG A 68 11.82 -3.30 -15.79
C ARG A 68 11.01 -2.50 -16.83
N GLY A 69 9.71 -2.72 -16.90
CA GLY A 69 8.78 -2.04 -17.80
C GLY A 69 8.10 -0.80 -17.18
N PRO A 70 7.12 -0.22 -17.91
CA PRO A 70 6.37 0.94 -17.42
C PRO A 70 5.47 0.53 -16.26
N ILE A 71 5.40 1.37 -15.21
CA ILE A 71 4.61 1.07 -14.00
C ILE A 71 3.11 0.98 -14.31
N VAL A 72 2.66 1.64 -15.37
CA VAL A 72 1.25 1.63 -15.83
C VAL A 72 0.71 0.22 -16.03
N SER A 73 1.56 -0.75 -16.40
CA SER A 73 1.12 -2.14 -16.57
C SER A 73 0.74 -2.84 -15.26
N LEU A 74 1.14 -2.27 -14.12
CA LEU A 74 0.82 -2.75 -12.77
C LEU A 74 -0.28 -1.93 -12.10
N GLN A 75 -0.86 -0.94 -12.78
CA GLN A 75 -1.81 -0.01 -12.17
C GLN A 75 -3.05 -0.73 -11.62
N HIS A 76 -3.55 -1.74 -12.34
CA HIS A 76 -4.71 -2.50 -11.93
C HIS A 76 -4.43 -3.27 -10.62
N GLU A 77 -3.27 -3.90 -10.51
CA GLU A 77 -2.83 -4.62 -9.33
C GLU A 77 -2.57 -3.67 -8.15
N CYS A 78 -1.96 -2.50 -8.39
CA CYS A 78 -1.81 -1.46 -7.38
C CYS A 78 -3.17 -1.03 -6.82
N ARG A 79 -4.15 -0.81 -7.71
CA ARG A 79 -5.52 -0.46 -7.33
C ARG A 79 -6.14 -1.60 -6.52
N ALA A 80 -6.05 -2.85 -6.97
CA ALA A 80 -6.58 -4.00 -6.24
C ALA A 80 -6.00 -4.12 -4.82
N ALA A 81 -4.67 -3.96 -4.67
CA ALA A 81 -4.00 -4.01 -3.37
C ALA A 81 -4.47 -2.88 -2.44
N CYS A 82 -4.58 -1.64 -2.94
CA CYS A 82 -5.08 -0.51 -2.17
C CYS A 82 -6.55 -0.68 -1.77
N HIS A 83 -7.40 -1.15 -2.67
CA HIS A 83 -8.81 -1.44 -2.37
C HIS A 83 -8.95 -2.51 -1.29
N GLN A 84 -8.16 -3.58 -1.36
CA GLN A 84 -8.18 -4.65 -0.36
C GLN A 84 -7.75 -4.13 1.01
N PHE A 85 -6.67 -3.33 1.09
CA PHE A 85 -6.25 -2.66 2.33
C PHE A 85 -7.37 -1.80 2.92
N ASN A 86 -7.97 -0.93 2.10
CA ASN A 86 -9.05 -0.03 2.54
C ASN A 86 -10.27 -0.82 3.02
N ARG A 87 -10.66 -1.89 2.31
CA ARG A 87 -11.77 -2.76 2.70
C ARG A 87 -11.55 -3.40 4.07
N LEU A 88 -10.36 -3.95 4.32
CA LEU A 88 -10.04 -4.57 5.60
C LEU A 88 -9.97 -3.55 6.74
N ARG A 89 -9.41 -2.35 6.48
CA ARG A 89 -9.40 -1.25 7.45
C ARG A 89 -10.81 -0.78 7.83
N LEU A 90 -11.69 -0.65 6.84
CA LEU A 90 -13.09 -0.30 7.07
C LEU A 90 -13.83 -1.40 7.82
N ALA A 91 -13.62 -2.67 7.47
CA ALA A 91 -14.21 -3.80 8.21
C ALA A 91 -13.78 -3.81 9.68
N ALA A 92 -12.49 -3.60 9.97
CA ALA A 92 -12.00 -3.49 11.34
C ALA A 92 -12.59 -2.29 12.09
N ALA A 93 -12.73 -1.14 11.43
CA ALA A 93 -13.38 0.02 12.02
C ALA A 93 -14.87 -0.23 12.30
N TRP A 94 -15.58 -0.86 11.36
CA TRP A 94 -16.98 -1.22 11.50
C TRP A 94 -17.21 -2.16 12.68
N ALA A 95 -16.40 -3.22 12.82
CA ALA A 95 -16.50 -4.16 13.93
C ALA A 95 -16.26 -3.47 15.29
N ASN A 96 -15.31 -2.53 15.34
CA ASN A 96 -15.04 -1.74 16.55
C ASN A 96 -16.19 -0.80 16.92
N ILE A 97 -16.85 -0.17 15.93
CA ILE A 97 -17.97 0.74 16.15
C ILE A 97 -19.21 -0.04 16.60
N ASN A 98 -19.50 -1.18 15.96
CA ASN A 98 -20.74 -1.93 16.16
C ASN A 98 -20.62 -3.08 17.17
N GLY A 99 -19.44 -3.30 17.76
CA GLY A 99 -19.27 -4.20 18.89
C GLY A 99 -19.36 -5.69 18.55
N GLU A 100 -19.08 -6.12 17.31
CA GLU A 100 -19.05 -7.54 16.88
C GLU A 100 -17.88 -8.36 17.48
N GLY A 101 -17.45 -8.01 18.70
CA GLY A 101 -16.42 -8.69 19.47
C GLY A 101 -16.59 -8.52 20.99
N ARG A 102 -17.81 -8.23 21.47
CA ARG A 102 -18.19 -8.36 22.88
C ARG A 102 -18.92 -9.68 23.09
#